data_AF-A0AA39Q845-F1
#
_entry.id   AF-A0AA39Q845-F1
#
_cell.length_a   1.000
_cell.length_b   1.000
_cell.length_c   1.000
_cell.angle_alpha   90.00
_cell.angle_beta   90.00
_cell.angle_gamma   90.00
#
_symmetry.space_group_name_H-M   'P 1'
#
loop_
_entity.id
_entity.type
_entity.pdbx_description
1 polymer ?
#
loop_
_entity_poly.entity_id
_entity_poly.type
_entity_poly.pdbx_seq_one_letter_code
_entity_poly.pdbx_strand_id
1 'polypeptide(L)'
;MPPPRKYLTPESKRNSVREKSKRYYEQNKHWIRLRRKAAYDARALQMTSADNDPAIVNVNHITRVGRTNALEIRTRTKHGRRQAQPSPSSNNVPPPPPVPLTDSFPKLSAEAKALQDEFNSFIRGMSMHKYIEWLLKAYFKSNS
;
A
#
# COMPACT_ATOMS: atom_id res chain seq x y z
N MET A 1 32.47 8.21 28.72
CA MET A 1 32.85 8.15 27.28
C MET A 1 31.58 8.36 26.45
N PRO A 2 31.50 9.38 25.58
CA PRO A 2 30.36 9.54 24.68
C PRO A 2 30.39 8.46 23.57
N PRO A 3 29.21 7.99 23.10
CA PRO A 3 29.13 6.97 22.07
C PRO A 3 29.69 7.49 20.73
N PRO A 4 30.35 6.63 19.94
CA PRO A 4 30.93 7.02 18.66
C PRO A 4 29.85 7.52 17.69
N ARG A 5 30.10 8.69 17.08
CA ARG A 5 29.19 9.28 16.09
C ARG A 5 29.25 8.46 14.79
N LYS A 6 28.08 7.97 14.36
CA LYS A 6 27.91 7.22 13.10
C LYS A 6 28.33 7.98 11.83
N TYR A 7 28.37 9.31 11.89
CA TYR A 7 28.78 10.18 10.79
C TYR A 7 29.75 11.25 11.31
N LEU A 8 30.87 11.43 10.63
CA LEU A 8 31.90 12.41 10.98
C LEU A 8 31.45 13.85 10.67
N THR A 9 30.70 14.04 9.58
CA THR A 9 30.21 15.36 9.15
C THR A 9 28.71 15.35 8.82
N PRO A 10 28.01 16.50 8.93
CA PRO A 10 26.61 16.61 8.49
C PRO A 10 26.41 16.26 7.01
N GLU A 11 27.40 16.57 6.17
CA GLU A 11 27.37 16.26 4.74
C GLU A 11 27.47 14.76 4.48
N SER A 12 28.33 14.05 5.21
CA SER A 12 28.41 12.58 5.16
C SER A 12 27.07 11.93 5.48
N LYS A 13 26.36 12.45 6.50
CA LYS A 13 25.01 12.00 6.83
C LYS A 13 24.03 12.25 5.67
N ARG A 14 24.03 13.45 5.08
CA ARG A 14 23.15 13.80 3.95
C ARG A 14 23.39 12.90 2.74
N ASN A 15 24.66 12.65 2.39
CA ASN A 15 25.04 11.79 1.28
C ASN A 15 24.64 10.33 1.55
N SER A 16 24.85 9.83 2.76
CA SER A 16 24.40 8.49 3.16
C SER A 16 22.89 8.31 3.02
N VAL A 17 22.10 9.30 3.46
CA VAL A 17 20.63 9.27 3.33
C VAL A 17 20.20 9.33 1.85
N ARG A 18 20.82 10.20 1.05
CA ARG A 18 20.54 10.32 -0.39
C ARG A 18 20.79 9.00 -1.10
N GLU A 19 21.92 8.36 -0.82
CA GLU A 19 22.33 7.11 -1.45
C GLU A 19 21.42 5.95 -1.04
N LYS A 20 21.07 5.84 0.25
CA LYS A 20 20.07 4.86 0.73
C LYS A 20 18.72 5.04 0.06
N SER A 21 18.25 6.29 -0.03
CA SER A 21 16.98 6.61 -0.67
C SER A 21 17.01 6.24 -2.15
N LYS A 22 18.10 6.56 -2.87
CA LYS A 22 18.29 6.21 -4.28
C LYS A 22 18.20 4.69 -4.50
N ARG A 23 18.91 3.90 -3.69
CA ARG A 23 18.88 2.43 -3.78
C ARG A 23 17.47 1.87 -3.55
N TYR A 24 16.77 2.39 -2.54
CA TYR A 24 15.38 2.01 -2.28
C TYR A 24 14.47 2.31 -3.47
N TYR A 25 14.60 3.50 -4.07
CA TYR A 25 13.80 3.89 -5.23
C TYR A 25 14.08 3.02 -6.45
N GLU A 26 15.35 2.70 -6.74
CA GLU A 26 15.69 1.82 -7.86
C GLU A 26 15.16 0.40 -7.62
N GLN A 27 15.30 -0.15 -6.41
CA GLN A 27 14.78 -1.47 -6.06
C GLN A 27 13.24 -1.55 -6.18
N ASN A 28 12.53 -0.49 -5.79
CA ASN A 28 11.06 -0.47 -5.75
C ASN A 28 10.42 0.24 -6.95
N LYS A 29 11.21 0.63 -7.94
CA LYS A 29 10.78 1.46 -9.08
C LYS A 29 9.56 0.90 -9.79
N HIS A 30 9.56 -0.41 -10.03
CA HIS A 30 8.48 -1.11 -10.72
C HIS A 30 7.17 -1.07 -9.91
N TRP A 31 7.24 -1.42 -8.62
CA TRP A 31 6.09 -1.37 -7.71
C TRP A 31 5.53 0.04 -7.53
N ILE A 32 6.41 1.03 -7.43
CA ILE A 32 6.01 2.44 -7.36
C ILE A 32 5.27 2.85 -8.64
N ARG A 33 5.76 2.44 -9.82
CA ARG A 33 5.09 2.72 -11.11
C ARG A 33 3.71 2.06 -11.18
N LEU A 34 3.61 0.78 -10.86
CA LEU A 34 2.35 0.05 -10.83
C LEU A 34 1.32 0.73 -9.92
N ARG A 35 1.72 1.05 -8.68
CA ARG A 35 0.83 1.72 -7.72
C ARG A 35 0.38 3.09 -8.21
N ARG A 36 1.28 3.87 -8.83
CA ARG A 36 0.93 5.17 -9.43
C ARG A 36 -0.04 5.01 -10.59
N LYS A 37 0.20 4.05 -11.48
CA LYS A 37 -0.68 3.75 -12.61
C LYS A 37 -2.09 3.41 -12.13
N ALA A 38 -2.22 2.46 -11.20
CA ALA A 38 -3.50 2.09 -10.62
C ALA A 38 -4.23 3.28 -9.96
N ALA A 39 -3.50 4.18 -9.29
CA ALA A 39 -4.11 5.38 -8.71
C ALA A 39 -4.60 6.38 -9.76
N TYR A 40 -3.90 6.52 -10.89
CA TYR A 40 -4.36 7.35 -12.01
C TYR A 40 -5.56 6.73 -12.71
N ASP A 41 -5.54 5.42 -12.95
CA ASP A 41 -6.65 4.70 -13.57
C ASP A 41 -7.91 4.77 -12.69
N ALA A 42 -7.79 4.59 -11.38
CA ALA A 42 -8.91 4.73 -10.44
C ALA A 42 -9.49 6.15 -10.42
N ARG A 43 -8.64 7.19 -10.54
CA ARG A 43 -9.11 8.58 -10.66
C ARG A 43 -9.79 8.83 -12.01
N ALA A 44 -9.29 8.26 -13.09
CA ALA A 44 -9.90 8.37 -14.41
C ALA A 44 -11.30 7.73 -14.41
N LEU A 45 -11.46 6.56 -13.79
CA LEU A 45 -12.75 5.87 -13.67
C LEU A 45 -13.76 6.66 -12.83
N GLN A 46 -13.33 7.30 -11.73
CA GLN A 46 -14.20 8.19 -10.95
C GLN A 46 -14.65 9.43 -11.75
N MET A 47 -13.84 9.91 -12.69
CA MET A 47 -14.20 11.04 -13.55
C MET A 47 -15.19 10.64 -14.67
N THR A 48 -15.20 9.37 -15.08
CA THR A 48 -16.11 8.86 -16.13
C THR A 48 -17.46 8.39 -15.61
N SER A 49 -17.55 7.97 -14.34
CA SER A 49 -18.82 7.58 -13.70
C SER A 49 -19.55 8.71 -12.99
N ALA A 50 -18.89 9.86 -12.81
CA ALA A 50 -19.53 11.08 -12.34
C ALA A 50 -20.22 11.75 -13.53
N ASP A 51 -21.54 11.57 -13.56
CA ASP A 51 -22.48 12.33 -14.39
C ASP A 51 -22.19 13.85 -14.30
N ASN A 52 -22.61 14.55 -15.35
CA ASN A 52 -22.11 15.83 -15.88
C ASN A 52 -22.10 17.10 -14.99
N ASP A 53 -21.76 17.01 -13.70
CA ASP A 53 -21.59 18.19 -12.84
C ASP A 53 -20.12 18.49 -12.55
N PRO A 54 -19.72 19.78 -12.49
CA PRO A 54 -18.38 20.17 -12.09
C PRO A 54 -18.14 19.73 -10.64
N ALA A 55 -17.47 18.58 -10.48
CA ALA A 55 -17.16 18.02 -9.17
C ALA A 55 -16.44 19.06 -8.31
N ILE A 56 -17.14 19.56 -7.28
CA ILE A 56 -16.55 20.41 -6.24
C ILE A 56 -15.64 19.50 -5.44
N VAL A 57 -14.32 19.64 -5.62
CA VAL A 57 -13.34 18.84 -4.87
C VAL A 57 -12.88 19.63 -3.67
N ASN A 58 -13.14 19.09 -2.47
CA ASN A 58 -12.56 19.58 -1.23
C ASN A 58 -11.11 19.11 -1.12
N VAL A 59 -10.17 20.03 -1.22
CA VAL A 59 -8.74 19.74 -1.08
C VAL A 59 -8.26 20.25 0.28
N ASN A 60 -7.73 19.35 1.10
CA ASN A 60 -7.08 19.71 2.35
C ASN A 60 -5.68 20.26 2.05
N HIS A 61 -5.46 21.51 2.42
CA HIS A 61 -4.15 22.16 2.34
C HIS A 61 -3.52 22.19 3.72
N ILE A 62 -2.38 21.52 3.86
CA ILE A 62 -1.66 21.44 5.13
C ILE A 62 -0.51 22.45 5.10
N THR A 63 -0.53 23.40 6.01
CA THR A 63 0.52 24.42 6.18
C THR A 63 1.12 24.37 7.56
N ARG A 64 2.43 24.61 7.64
CA ARG A 64 3.14 24.70 8.91
C ARG A 64 2.92 26.08 9.53
N VAL A 65 2.55 26.11 10.81
CA VAL A 65 2.27 27.36 11.53
C VAL A 65 3.58 28.01 11.97
N GLY A 66 4.01 29.02 11.22
CA GLY A 66 5.24 29.78 11.51
C GLY A 66 6.49 28.89 11.55
N ARG A 67 7.31 29.06 12.60
CA ARG A 67 8.54 28.26 12.83
C ARG A 67 8.28 26.99 13.66
N THR A 68 7.07 26.78 14.16
CA THR A 68 6.74 25.65 15.03
C THR A 68 6.44 24.38 14.22
N ASN A 69 6.44 23.20 14.84
CA ASN A 69 6.05 21.95 14.16
C ASN A 69 4.52 21.78 14.04
N ALA A 70 3.72 22.76 14.47
CA ALA A 70 2.28 22.70 14.37
C ALA A 70 1.83 22.78 12.90
N LEU A 71 0.83 21.97 12.56
CA LEU A 71 0.22 21.91 11.23
C LEU A 71 -1.20 22.46 11.29
N GLU A 72 -1.51 23.40 10.41
CA GLU A 72 -2.85 23.90 10.17
C GLU A 72 -3.41 23.24 8.91
N ILE A 73 -4.60 22.65 9.03
CA ILE A 73 -5.31 22.04 7.91
C ILE A 73 -6.40 23.00 7.48
N ARG A 74 -6.24 23.60 6.30
CA ARG A 74 -7.26 24.46 5.69
C ARG A 74 -7.90 23.73 4.52
N THR A 75 -9.19 23.44 4.63
CA THR A 75 -9.97 22.88 3.52
C THR A 75 -10.28 23.98 2.52
N ARG A 76 -9.95 23.76 1.24
CA ARG A 76 -10.28 24.67 0.14
C ARG A 76 -11.13 23.91 -0.88
N THR A 77 -12.27 24.48 -1.24
CA THR A 77 -13.08 24.05 -2.38
C THR A 77 -12.40 24.48 -3.68
N LYS A 78 -12.14 23.54 -4.59
CA LYS A 78 -11.67 23.86 -5.95
C LYS A 78 -12.66 23.33 -6.97
N HIS A 79 -12.98 24.15 -7.96
CA HIS A 79 -13.74 23.73 -9.13
C HIS A 79 -12.77 23.06 -10.11
N GLY A 80 -12.99 21.78 -10.40
CA GLY A 80 -12.19 21.05 -11.37
C GLY A 80 -12.48 21.56 -12.79
N ARG A 81 -11.56 22.30 -13.39
CA ARG A 81 -11.64 22.64 -14.82
C ARG A 81 -11.27 21.40 -15.62
N ARG A 82 -12.24 20.75 -16.29
CA ARG A 82 -11.97 19.65 -17.24
C ARG A 82 -11.05 20.18 -18.34
N GLN A 83 -9.82 19.68 -18.43
CA GLN A 83 -9.08 19.74 -19.69
C GLN A 83 -9.57 18.57 -20.54
N ALA A 84 -10.20 18.87 -21.68
CA ALA A 84 -10.57 17.88 -22.67
C ALA A 84 -9.28 17.19 -23.17
N GLN A 85 -9.06 15.96 -22.74
CA GLN A 85 -8.04 15.11 -23.35
C GLN A 85 -8.63 14.56 -24.66
N PRO A 86 -7.88 14.58 -25.77
CA PRO A 86 -8.33 13.98 -27.01
C PRO A 86 -8.59 12.49 -26.80
N SER A 87 -9.74 12.03 -27.27
CA SER A 87 -10.15 10.64 -27.27
C SER A 87 -9.07 9.76 -27.94
N PRO A 88 -8.57 8.70 -27.28
CA PRO A 88 -7.65 7.79 -27.94
C PRO A 88 -8.40 7.07 -29.07
N SER A 89 -7.84 7.15 -30.27
CA SER A 89 -8.31 6.43 -31.45
C SER A 89 -8.54 4.96 -31.12
N SER A 90 -9.76 4.49 -31.39
CA SER A 90 -10.23 3.12 -31.22
C SER A 90 -9.50 2.17 -32.19
N ASN A 91 -8.30 1.72 -31.82
CA ASN A 91 -7.74 0.52 -32.43
C ASN A 91 -8.46 -0.68 -31.81
N ASN A 92 -9.47 -1.19 -32.50
CA ASN A 92 -10.17 -2.44 -32.21
C ASN A 92 -9.20 -3.61 -32.41
N VAL A 93 -8.32 -3.84 -31.44
CA VAL A 93 -7.62 -5.12 -31.29
C VAL A 93 -8.34 -5.85 -30.15
N PRO A 94 -8.89 -7.05 -30.37
CA PRO A 94 -9.48 -7.82 -29.28
C PRO A 94 -8.43 -7.98 -28.17
N PRO A 95 -8.78 -7.73 -26.90
CA PRO A 95 -7.85 -7.98 -25.82
C PRO A 95 -7.44 -9.46 -25.86
N PRO A 96 -6.14 -9.78 -25.71
CA PRO A 96 -5.71 -11.16 -25.62
C PRO A 96 -6.47 -11.85 -24.48
N PRO A 97 -6.79 -13.16 -24.61
CA PRO A 97 -7.49 -13.89 -23.57
C PRO A 97 -6.75 -13.74 -22.24
N PRO A 98 -7.48 -13.62 -21.11
CA PRO A 98 -6.86 -13.50 -19.81
C PRO A 98 -5.95 -14.72 -19.58
N VAL A 99 -4.67 -14.45 -19.34
CA VAL A 99 -3.71 -15.48 -18.94
C VAL A 99 -4.24 -16.09 -17.64
N PRO A 100 -4.40 -17.42 -17.52
CA PRO A 100 -4.80 -18.02 -16.25
C PRO A 100 -3.83 -17.53 -15.19
N LEU A 101 -4.36 -16.92 -14.13
CA LEU A 101 -3.59 -16.54 -12.96
C LEU A 101 -3.03 -17.85 -12.39
N THR A 102 -1.80 -18.20 -12.78
CA THR A 102 -1.03 -19.20 -12.06
C THR A 102 -1.02 -18.73 -10.62
N ASP A 103 -1.58 -19.54 -9.71
CA ASP A 103 -1.64 -19.27 -8.28
C ASP A 103 -0.29 -18.72 -7.83
N SER A 104 -0.22 -17.40 -7.68
CA SER A 104 1.00 -16.66 -7.36
C SER A 104 1.34 -16.76 -5.88
N PHE A 105 0.45 -17.43 -5.13
CA PHE A 105 0.68 -17.81 -3.75
C PHE A 105 1.32 -19.19 -3.71
N PRO A 106 2.44 -19.34 -2.99
CA PRO A 106 2.94 -20.67 -2.70
C PRO A 106 1.82 -21.48 -2.07
N LYS A 107 1.53 -22.65 -2.63
CA LYS A 107 0.58 -23.60 -2.01
C LYS A 107 1.05 -23.82 -0.58
N LEU A 108 0.24 -23.36 0.37
CA LEU A 108 0.48 -23.62 1.77
C LEU A 108 0.61 -25.13 1.97
N SER A 109 1.59 -25.53 2.77
CA SER A 109 1.67 -26.92 3.22
C SER A 109 0.37 -27.31 3.92
N ALA A 110 0.05 -28.60 3.94
CA ALA A 110 -1.15 -29.09 4.63
C ALA A 110 -1.20 -28.62 6.10
N GLU A 111 -0.04 -28.57 6.75
CA GLU A 111 0.12 -28.04 8.12
C GLU A 111 -0.20 -26.55 8.23
N ALA A 112 0.27 -25.74 7.28
CA ALA A 112 0.00 -24.30 7.27
C ALA A 112 -1.48 -24.00 6.98
N LYS A 113 -2.16 -24.83 6.18
CA LYS A 113 -3.61 -24.76 6.00
C LYS A 113 -4.37 -25.09 7.28
N ALA A 114 -3.99 -26.16 7.98
CA ALA A 114 -4.63 -26.53 9.24
C ALA A 114 -4.52 -25.41 10.30
N LEU A 115 -3.36 -24.76 10.39
CA LEU A 115 -3.17 -23.58 11.25
C LEU A 115 -4.08 -22.41 10.87
N GLN A 116 -4.23 -22.15 9.56
CA GLN A 116 -5.08 -21.08 9.08
C GLN A 116 -6.57 -21.35 9.35
N ASP A 117 -7.02 -22.59 9.14
CA ASP A 117 -8.41 -22.98 9.35
C ASP A 117 -8.80 -22.92 10.84
N GLU A 118 -7.89 -23.31 11.73
CA GLU A 118 -8.13 -23.23 13.17
C GLU A 118 -8.14 -21.77 13.68
N PHE A 119 -7.24 -20.93 13.15
CA PHE A 119 -7.27 -19.49 13.42
C PHE A 119 -8.58 -18.84 12.94
N ASN A 120 -9.05 -19.21 11.74
CA ASN A 120 -10.33 -18.74 11.24
C ASN A 120 -11.51 -19.17 12.13
N SER A 121 -11.44 -20.39 12.69
CA SER A 121 -12.43 -20.91 13.64
C SER A 121 -12.43 -20.14 14.97
N PHE A 122 -11.26 -19.71 15.44
CA PHE A 122 -11.12 -18.79 16.58
C PHE A 122 -11.79 -17.44 16.32
N ILE A 123 -11.50 -16.80 15.19
CA ILE A 123 -12.14 -15.51 14.82
C ILE A 123 -13.66 -15.64 14.69
N ARG A 124 -14.17 -16.81 14.29
CA ARG A 124 -15.62 -17.10 14.18
C ARG A 124 -16.31 -17.40 15.52
N GLY A 125 -15.59 -17.38 16.64
CA GLY A 125 -16.17 -17.52 17.97
C GLY A 125 -15.85 -18.82 18.69
N MET A 126 -14.81 -19.57 18.27
CA MET A 126 -14.28 -20.63 19.12
C MET A 126 -13.76 -20.04 20.45
N SER A 127 -14.02 -20.74 21.56
CA SER A 127 -13.56 -20.32 22.88
C SER A 127 -12.04 -20.23 22.93
N MET A 128 -11.52 -19.16 23.55
CA MET A 128 -10.09 -18.91 23.71
C MET A 128 -9.35 -20.10 24.35
N HIS A 129 -9.96 -20.76 25.34
CA HIS A 129 -9.39 -21.96 25.98
C HIS A 129 -9.10 -23.08 24.97
N LYS A 130 -10.08 -23.43 24.12
CA LYS A 130 -9.92 -24.47 23.09
C LYS A 130 -8.84 -24.11 22.07
N TYR A 131 -8.77 -22.85 21.66
CA TYR A 131 -7.74 -22.39 20.73
C TYR A 131 -6.33 -22.52 21.31
N ILE A 132 -6.16 -22.11 22.58
CA ILE A 132 -4.87 -22.21 23.28
C ILE A 132 -4.49 -23.68 23.48
N GLU A 133 -5.42 -24.55 23.87
CA GLU A 133 -5.15 -25.97 24.05
C GLU A 133 -4.71 -26.64 22.74
N TRP A 134 -5.37 -26.29 21.63
CA TRP A 134 -4.99 -26.77 20.30
C TRP A 134 -3.60 -26.29 19.89
N LEU A 135 -3.29 -25.00 20.09
CA LEU A 135 -1.96 -24.45 19.80
C LEU A 135 -0.87 -25.13 20.63
N LEU A 136 -1.13 -25.38 21.91
CA LEU A 136 -0.19 -26.08 22.78
C LEU A 136 0.10 -27.48 22.25
N LYS A 137 -0.92 -28.25 21.84
CA LYS A 137 -0.72 -29.58 21.22
C LYS A 137 0.02 -29.51 19.88
N ALA A 138 -0.26 -28.49 19.06
CA ALA A 138 0.33 -28.34 17.74
C ALA A 138 1.83 -27.99 17.79
N TYR A 139 2.23 -27.10 18.70
CA TYR A 139 3.61 -26.61 18.81
C TYR A 139 4.45 -27.36 19.84
N PHE A 140 3.84 -27.77 20.94
CA PHE A 140 4.47 -28.59 21.97
C PHE A 140 3.89 -29.99 21.81
N LYS A 141 4.38 -30.73 20.80
CA LYS A 141 4.17 -32.18 20.74
C LYS A 141 4.57 -32.73 22.10
N SER A 142 3.59 -33.13 22.90
CA SER A 142 3.83 -33.86 24.14
C SER A 142 4.50 -35.16 23.74
N ASN A 143 5.83 -35.19 23.77
CA ASN A 143 6.56 -36.45 23.83
C ASN A 143 6.20 -37.06 25.19
N SER A 144 5.22 -37.97 25.17
CA SER A 144 5.09 -39.02 26.15
C SER A 144 5.33 -40.35 25.46
#